data_AF-A0A7J7PVA3-F1
#
_entry.id   AF-A0A7J7PVA3-F1
#
_cell.length_a   1.000
_cell.length_b   1.000
_cell.length_c   1.000
_cell.angle_alpha   90.00
_cell.angle_beta   90.00
_cell.angle_gamma   90.00
#
_symmetry.space_group_name_H-M   'P 1'
#
loop_
_entity.id
_entity.type
_entity.pdbx_description
1 polymer ?
#
loop_
_entity_poly.entity_id
_entity_poly.type
_entity_poly.pdbx_seq_one_letter_code
_entity_poly.pdbx_strand_id
1 'polypeptide(L)'
;MARQTRMRLLLTALLASLTLDCMLSEGLSAAAAAAATPAACRVRYAAPAEQTLLLGGVHGACVKGCQPRNDRWSQSCNVAADTQSPEEAAYPGHEACQPKQTAAVLARMRQQPDYAVLQQFSPCALHKLLQGRTLWVVGDSLMRNTYFALRCFMLDFWDHSLGECAVSPSRRLQKAIYQAADTLIPSALGSRVLTDVPHCVHLLQGGRICWVHSVRGEEFADPNPQAPGLLQVLQASVAKSDDIFFLNFGRWHFTNCAGLQQEPYRRALEQLGQLYQSTRGSFPNVVFKVPAHDHTACKDGQRLQLTTCAPAGQGHYSLAVGRSLTNEATAILGRYGLPVLDTYNMTLRMHVAHIARDCLHYCSPGVPEVEIFAMYKALRREGLQPLGSASGSSTSSNGSSSSSAGTGSRAAAAYVCVPVADTTKPPAGWSAYYDSLLRNRTTRVPLASEADLY
;
A
#
# COMPACT_ATOMS: atom_id res chain seq x y z
N MET A 1 44.18 -32.71 27.95
CA MET A 1 43.90 -31.25 27.86
C MET A 1 44.56 -30.56 26.65
N ALA A 2 45.74 -30.97 26.16
CA ALA A 2 46.40 -30.30 25.02
C ALA A 2 45.72 -30.44 23.64
N ARG A 3 44.82 -31.42 23.44
CA ARG A 3 44.08 -31.60 22.16
C ARG A 3 42.85 -30.71 22.01
N GLN A 4 42.22 -30.29 23.11
CA GLN A 4 41.03 -29.42 23.07
C GLN A 4 41.37 -27.96 22.73
N THR A 5 42.58 -27.51 23.07
CA THR A 5 43.05 -26.15 22.79
C THR A 5 43.38 -25.94 21.31
N ARG A 6 43.87 -26.97 20.60
CA ARG A 6 44.15 -26.88 19.15
C ARG A 6 42.89 -26.79 18.28
N MET A 7 41.77 -27.37 18.72
CA MET A 7 40.51 -27.33 17.96
C MET A 7 39.80 -25.96 18.06
N ARG A 8 39.96 -25.23 19.18
CA ARG A 8 39.45 -23.85 19.32
C ARG A 8 40.23 -22.84 18.46
N LEU A 9 41.55 -22.99 18.34
CA LEU A 9 42.36 -22.09 17.50
C LEU A 9 42.10 -22.27 15.99
N LEU A 10 41.85 -23.50 15.52
CA LEU A 10 41.48 -23.75 14.12
C LEU A 10 40.07 -23.26 13.76
N LEU A 11 39.11 -23.34 14.68
CA LEU A 11 37.75 -22.83 14.44
C LEU A 11 37.70 -21.29 14.40
N THR A 12 38.54 -20.62 15.19
CA THR A 12 38.61 -19.15 15.21
C THR A 12 39.31 -18.60 13.96
N ALA A 13 40.29 -19.34 13.41
CA ALA A 13 40.95 -18.98 12.15
C ALA A 13 40.04 -19.21 10.92
N LEU A 14 39.24 -20.29 10.88
CA LEU A 14 38.29 -20.51 9.78
C LEU A 14 37.14 -19.50 9.77
N LEU A 15 36.68 -19.05 10.94
CA LEU A 15 35.64 -18.02 11.04
C LEU A 15 36.16 -16.61 10.68
N ALA A 16 37.46 -16.34 10.88
CA ALA A 16 38.09 -15.09 10.44
C ALA A 16 38.37 -15.05 8.93
N SER A 17 38.64 -16.19 8.28
CA SER A 17 38.82 -16.25 6.82
C SER A 17 37.50 -16.25 6.04
N LEU A 18 36.40 -16.77 6.60
CA LEU A 18 35.07 -16.71 5.95
C LEU A 18 34.35 -15.37 6.10
N THR A 19 34.89 -14.44 6.89
CA THR A 19 34.33 -13.08 7.06
C THR A 19 35.05 -12.01 6.25
N LEU A 20 36.14 -12.34 5.55
CA LEU A 20 36.90 -11.37 4.74
C LEU A 20 36.62 -11.42 3.23
N ASP A 21 36.10 -12.55 2.71
CA ASP A 21 35.86 -12.72 1.26
C ASP A 21 34.44 -12.34 0.77
N CYS A 22 33.63 -11.70 1.61
CA CYS A 22 32.27 -11.24 1.24
C CYS A 22 32.08 -9.71 1.29
N MET A 23 33.17 -8.93 1.37
CA MET A 23 33.11 -7.46 1.51
C MET A 23 33.77 -6.69 0.36
N LEU A 24 34.22 -7.35 -0.71
CA LEU A 24 34.97 -6.71 -1.80
C LEU A 24 34.51 -7.16 -3.19
N SER A 25 33.24 -6.96 -3.55
CA SER A 25 32.86 -6.82 -4.97
C SER A 25 31.44 -6.26 -5.17
N GLU A 26 31.18 -5.05 -4.68
CA GLU A 26 30.17 -4.18 -5.30
C GLU A 26 30.86 -2.90 -5.76
N GLY A 27 31.66 -3.04 -6.81
CA GLY A 27 32.06 -1.91 -7.63
C GLY A 27 30.83 -1.36 -8.33
N LEU A 28 30.09 -0.48 -7.63
CA LEU A 28 29.06 0.37 -8.21
C LEU A 28 29.74 1.25 -9.27
N SER A 29 29.74 0.75 -10.50
CA SER A 29 30.14 1.51 -11.68
C SER A 29 29.12 2.63 -11.85
N ALA A 30 29.48 3.80 -11.33
CA ALA A 30 28.75 5.05 -11.52
C ALA A 30 28.93 5.50 -12.98
N ALA A 31 28.23 4.82 -13.90
CA ALA A 31 28.04 5.32 -15.24
C ALA A 31 27.26 6.64 -15.11
N ALA A 32 27.95 7.75 -15.32
CA ALA A 32 27.37 9.09 -15.37
C ALA A 32 26.47 9.18 -16.61
N ALA A 33 25.24 8.69 -16.48
CA ALA A 33 24.17 8.96 -17.44
C ALA A 33 23.99 10.48 -17.48
N ALA A 34 24.19 11.08 -18.65
CA ALA A 34 23.89 12.48 -18.90
C ALA A 34 22.44 12.74 -18.47
N ALA A 35 22.28 13.42 -17.34
CA ALA A 35 20.97 13.67 -16.75
C ALA A 35 20.22 14.64 -17.68
N ALA A 36 19.34 14.09 -18.53
CA ALA A 36 18.34 14.90 -19.21
C ALA A 36 17.69 15.80 -18.15
N THR A 37 17.74 17.12 -18.35
CA THR A 37 17.18 18.10 -17.41
C THR A 37 15.75 17.68 -17.12
N PRO A 38 15.45 17.18 -15.91
CA PRO A 38 14.15 16.59 -15.62
C PRO A 38 13.12 17.69 -15.83
N ALA A 39 12.09 17.40 -16.63
CA ALA A 39 10.97 18.30 -16.81
C ALA A 39 10.52 18.77 -15.43
N ALA A 40 10.60 20.09 -15.21
CA ALA A 40 10.34 20.67 -13.91
C ALA A 40 8.92 20.31 -13.47
N CYS A 41 8.76 19.93 -12.20
CA CYS A 41 7.46 19.61 -11.64
C CYS A 41 6.50 20.81 -11.82
N ARG A 42 5.30 20.55 -12.33
CA ARG A 42 4.27 21.60 -12.56
C ARG A 42 3.86 22.30 -11.26
N VAL A 43 3.87 21.54 -10.16
CA VAL A 43 3.47 22.01 -8.83
C VAL A 43 4.71 22.47 -8.07
N ARG A 44 4.61 23.62 -7.41
CA ARG A 44 5.66 24.12 -6.51
C ARG A 44 5.12 24.22 -5.09
N TYR A 45 5.87 23.68 -4.16
CA TYR A 45 5.58 23.74 -2.74
C TYR A 45 6.61 24.61 -2.03
N ALA A 46 6.17 25.33 -1.00
CA ALA A 46 7.02 26.00 -0.01
C ALA A 46 6.55 25.55 1.38
N ALA A 47 7.13 24.47 1.87
CA ALA A 47 6.89 24.01 3.24
C ALA A 47 7.84 24.73 4.20
N PRO A 48 7.37 25.13 5.40
CA PRO A 48 8.27 25.51 6.49
C PRO A 48 9.29 24.38 6.75
N ALA A 49 10.51 24.73 7.16
CA ALA A 49 11.58 23.76 7.40
C ALA A 49 11.21 22.65 8.41
N GLU A 50 10.26 22.94 9.31
CA GLU A 50 9.79 22.05 10.35
C GLU A 50 8.66 21.10 9.91
N GLN A 51 8.01 21.39 8.78
CA GLN A 51 6.88 20.62 8.27
C GLN A 51 7.29 19.81 7.03
N THR A 52 7.21 18.48 7.11
CA THR A 52 7.41 17.64 5.93
C THR A 52 6.14 17.66 5.08
N LEU A 53 6.28 17.77 3.75
CA LEU A 53 5.13 17.66 2.85
C LEU A 53 4.35 16.36 3.09
N LEU A 54 5.11 15.28 3.29
CA LEU A 54 4.60 13.94 3.53
C LEU A 54 3.61 13.88 4.70
N LEU A 55 3.85 14.57 5.82
CA LEU A 55 3.00 14.49 7.02
C LEU A 55 1.99 15.64 7.08
N GLY A 56 1.10 15.70 6.08
CA GLY A 56 0.01 16.67 6.02
C GLY A 56 0.40 18.07 5.53
N GLY A 57 1.64 18.27 5.09
CA GLY A 57 2.10 19.56 4.58
C GLY A 57 1.55 19.94 3.20
N VAL A 58 1.15 18.97 2.38
CA VAL A 58 0.70 19.21 0.98
C VAL A 58 -0.42 20.23 0.87
N HIS A 59 -1.43 20.14 1.74
CA HIS A 59 -2.62 21.00 1.65
C HIS A 59 -2.26 22.50 1.76
N GLY A 60 -1.45 22.87 2.76
CA GLY A 60 -1.08 24.26 3.04
C GLY A 60 0.20 24.75 2.35
N ALA A 61 1.09 23.86 1.89
CA ALA A 61 2.39 24.26 1.36
C ALA A 61 2.39 24.59 -0.14
N CYS A 62 1.28 24.40 -0.86
CA CYS A 62 1.28 24.61 -2.30
C CYS A 62 1.27 26.11 -2.68
N VAL A 63 2.19 26.52 -3.55
CA VAL A 63 2.38 27.93 -3.96
C VAL A 63 1.94 28.17 -5.40
N LYS A 64 2.13 27.19 -6.30
CA LYS A 64 1.82 27.34 -7.72
C LYS A 64 1.46 26.00 -8.35
N GLY A 65 0.47 26.02 -9.26
CA GLY A 65 0.08 24.86 -10.06
C GLY A 65 -0.80 23.84 -9.33
N CYS A 66 -1.37 24.24 -8.19
CA CYS A 66 -2.16 23.40 -7.29
C CYS A 66 -3.56 23.13 -7.83
N GLN A 67 -4.18 22.05 -7.34
CA GLN A 67 -5.63 21.86 -7.46
C GLN A 67 -6.40 22.84 -6.54
N PRO A 68 -7.68 23.15 -6.86
CA PRO A 68 -8.52 23.98 -5.99
C PRO A 68 -8.58 23.42 -4.56
N ARG A 69 -8.51 24.29 -3.56
CA ARG A 69 -8.57 23.89 -2.14
C ARG A 69 -9.98 23.95 -1.54
N ASN A 70 -10.93 24.50 -2.28
CA ASN A 70 -12.31 24.70 -1.82
C ASN A 70 -13.29 23.61 -2.29
N ASP A 71 -12.82 22.59 -3.01
CA ASP A 71 -13.64 21.44 -3.35
C ASP A 71 -13.67 20.41 -2.22
N ARG A 72 -14.65 19.50 -2.28
CA ARG A 72 -14.85 18.46 -1.27
C ARG A 72 -13.62 17.57 -1.10
N TRP A 73 -12.86 17.32 -2.16
CA TRP A 73 -11.72 16.41 -2.14
C TRP A 73 -10.53 17.02 -1.39
N SER A 74 -10.22 18.28 -1.65
CA SER A 74 -9.23 19.04 -0.90
C SER A 74 -9.62 19.21 0.56
N GLN A 75 -10.88 19.56 0.83
CA GLN A 75 -11.36 19.73 2.21
C GLN A 75 -11.31 18.43 3.00
N SER A 76 -11.57 17.29 2.34
CA SER A 76 -11.43 15.96 2.94
C SER A 76 -10.00 15.70 3.44
N CYS A 77 -8.98 16.30 2.81
CA CYS A 77 -7.57 16.22 3.17
C CYS A 77 -7.07 17.36 4.06
N ASN A 78 -7.95 18.29 4.46
CA ASN A 78 -7.58 19.44 5.27
C ASN A 78 -7.65 19.10 6.76
N VAL A 79 -6.52 18.67 7.32
CA VAL A 79 -6.39 18.28 8.74
C VAL A 79 -6.62 19.42 9.74
N ALA A 80 -6.58 20.67 9.27
CA ALA A 80 -6.81 21.86 10.08
C ALA A 80 -8.27 22.33 10.04
N ALA A 81 -9.06 21.84 9.07
CA ALA A 81 -10.48 22.12 9.08
C ALA A 81 -11.11 21.31 10.23
N ASP A 82 -11.70 22.03 11.18
CA ASP A 82 -12.71 21.48 12.08
C ASP A 82 -13.93 21.11 11.23
N THR A 83 -13.82 19.99 10.50
CA THR A 83 -14.85 19.57 9.55
C THR A 83 -16.07 19.14 10.35
N GLN A 84 -17.05 20.05 10.43
CA GLN A 84 -18.31 19.85 11.14
C GLN A 84 -19.21 18.75 10.52
N SER A 85 -18.85 18.14 9.38
CA SER A 85 -19.52 16.96 8.82
C SER A 85 -18.63 15.70 8.88
N PRO A 86 -18.84 14.82 9.87
CA PRO A 86 -18.14 13.54 9.99
C PRO A 86 -18.26 12.64 8.75
N GLU A 87 -19.35 12.78 7.98
CA GLU A 87 -19.66 11.91 6.84
C GLU A 87 -18.84 12.20 5.57
N GLU A 88 -18.16 13.35 5.48
CA GLU A 88 -17.52 13.82 4.22
C GLU A 88 -15.99 13.97 4.30
N ALA A 89 -15.39 13.80 5.47
CA ALA A 89 -13.94 13.89 5.62
C ALA A 89 -13.24 12.66 5.02
N ALA A 90 -12.04 12.83 4.44
CA ALA A 90 -11.22 11.70 3.97
C ALA A 90 -10.89 10.77 5.12
N TYR A 91 -10.87 11.39 6.29
CA TYR A 91 -10.68 10.85 7.61
C TYR A 91 -11.92 11.30 8.39
N PRO A 92 -13.04 10.54 8.39
CA PRO A 92 -14.15 10.78 9.32
C PRO A 92 -13.53 10.98 10.71
N GLY A 93 -13.80 12.11 11.38
CA GLY A 93 -12.92 12.79 12.37
C GLY A 93 -12.25 11.99 13.50
N HIS A 94 -12.50 10.70 13.62
CA HIS A 94 -11.73 9.76 14.43
C HIS A 94 -10.40 9.34 13.77
N GLU A 95 -10.29 9.39 12.45
CA GLU A 95 -9.10 8.90 11.72
C GLU A 95 -7.96 9.94 11.61
N ALA A 96 -8.24 11.22 11.91
CA ALA A 96 -7.24 12.29 11.84
C ALA A 96 -6.30 12.27 13.05
N CYS A 97 -5.00 12.36 12.82
CA CYS A 97 -4.02 12.46 13.90
C CYS A 97 -4.14 13.79 14.62
N GLN A 98 -4.14 13.75 15.96
CA GLN A 98 -3.87 14.93 16.75
C GLN A 98 -2.45 15.44 16.46
N PRO A 99 -2.19 16.76 16.56
CA PRO A 99 -0.86 17.32 16.29
C PRO A 99 0.28 16.63 17.05
N LYS A 100 0.04 16.23 18.31
CA LYS A 100 1.02 15.49 19.13
C LYS A 100 1.35 14.09 18.57
N GLN A 101 0.39 13.43 17.93
CA GLN A 101 0.57 12.10 17.33
C GLN A 101 1.43 12.21 16.07
N THR A 102 1.11 13.16 15.19
CA THR A 102 1.94 13.47 14.00
C THR A 102 3.36 13.88 14.41
N ALA A 103 3.50 14.72 15.43
CA ALA A 103 4.82 15.11 15.95
C ALA A 103 5.63 13.92 16.49
N ALA A 104 4.98 12.96 17.15
CA ALA A 104 5.64 11.74 17.63
C ALA A 104 6.13 10.85 16.48
N VAL A 105 5.34 10.70 15.42
CA VAL A 105 5.77 10.00 14.20
C VAL A 105 6.97 10.71 13.57
N LEU A 106 6.90 12.03 13.41
CA LEU A 106 8.01 12.82 12.84
C LEU A 106 9.28 12.71 13.69
N ALA A 107 9.16 12.78 15.01
CA ALA A 107 10.29 12.60 15.93
C ALA A 107 10.95 11.23 15.76
N ARG A 108 10.15 10.18 15.52
CA ARG A 108 10.68 8.84 15.23
C ARG A 108 11.36 8.77 13.86
N MET A 109 10.81 9.45 12.85
CA MET A 109 11.40 9.51 11.52
C MET A 109 12.73 10.28 11.49
N ARG A 110 12.89 11.32 12.31
CA ARG A 110 14.17 12.05 12.48
C ARG A 110 15.33 11.16 12.93
N GLN A 111 15.03 10.03 13.55
CA GLN A 111 16.03 9.06 14.01
C GLN A 111 16.41 8.04 12.92
N GLN A 112 15.75 8.06 11.77
CA GLN A 112 16.04 7.14 10.67
C GLN A 112 17.19 7.70 9.80
N PRO A 113 18.09 6.85 9.29
CA PRO A 113 19.24 7.27 8.49
C PRO A 113 18.86 8.00 7.19
N ASP A 114 17.65 7.79 6.71
CA ASP A 114 17.13 8.34 5.46
C ASP A 114 16.19 9.55 5.67
N TYR A 115 16.16 10.13 6.88
CA TYR A 115 15.32 11.29 7.16
C TYR A 115 15.57 12.47 6.21
N ALA A 116 16.83 12.72 5.84
CA ALA A 116 17.16 13.77 4.87
C ALA A 116 16.51 13.54 3.49
N VAL A 117 16.39 12.28 3.06
CA VAL A 117 15.69 11.91 1.82
C VAL A 117 14.18 12.08 1.99
N LEU A 118 13.63 11.74 3.15
CA LEU A 118 12.22 11.97 3.49
C LEU A 118 11.87 13.46 3.41
N GLN A 119 12.74 14.35 3.91
CA GLN A 119 12.52 15.80 3.86
C GLN A 119 12.43 16.33 2.42
N GLN A 120 13.10 15.68 1.47
CA GLN A 120 13.06 16.02 0.06
C GLN A 120 11.96 15.29 -0.71
N PHE A 121 11.33 14.29 -0.08
CA PHE A 121 10.25 13.54 -0.69
C PHE A 121 9.01 14.42 -0.84
N SER A 122 8.54 14.53 -2.08
CA SER A 122 7.42 15.38 -2.45
C SER A 122 6.48 14.62 -3.40
N PRO A 123 5.23 15.09 -3.56
CA PRO A 123 4.29 14.47 -4.49
C PRO A 123 4.83 14.43 -5.93
N CYS A 124 5.67 15.41 -6.31
CA CYS A 124 6.38 15.42 -7.59
C CYS A 124 7.27 14.18 -7.81
N ALA A 125 7.98 13.73 -6.77
CA ALA A 125 8.88 12.60 -6.87
C ALA A 125 8.11 11.30 -7.13
N LEU A 126 6.99 11.11 -6.45
CA LEU A 126 6.12 9.95 -6.65
C LEU A 126 5.35 10.04 -7.97
N HIS A 127 4.77 11.20 -8.32
CA HIS A 127 4.04 11.41 -9.57
C HIS A 127 4.88 11.03 -10.79
N LYS A 128 6.17 11.41 -10.81
CA LYS A 128 7.08 11.05 -11.89
C LYS A 128 7.21 9.54 -12.11
N LEU A 129 7.10 8.73 -11.05
CA LEU A 129 7.09 7.27 -11.18
C LEU A 129 5.73 6.73 -11.63
N LEU A 130 4.64 7.42 -11.29
CA LEU A 130 3.27 6.99 -11.56
C LEU A 130 2.71 7.47 -12.91
N GLN A 131 3.35 8.44 -13.57
CA GLN A 131 2.94 8.93 -14.88
C GLN A 131 2.78 7.77 -15.87
N GLY A 132 1.54 7.60 -16.36
CA GLY A 132 1.18 6.52 -17.30
C GLY A 132 0.94 5.14 -16.68
N ARG A 133 1.22 4.96 -15.39
CA ARG A 133 1.06 3.70 -14.65
C ARG A 133 -0.16 3.71 -13.73
N THR A 134 -0.66 2.52 -13.40
CA THR A 134 -1.54 2.31 -12.25
C THR A 134 -0.71 1.91 -11.04
N LEU A 135 -0.90 2.58 -9.90
CA LEU A 135 -0.53 2.06 -8.60
C LEU A 135 -1.71 1.29 -8.01
N TRP A 136 -1.62 -0.03 -7.99
CA TRP A 136 -2.59 -0.92 -7.35
C TRP A 136 -2.24 -1.05 -5.87
N VAL A 137 -3.06 -0.43 -5.01
CA VAL A 137 -3.01 -0.57 -3.55
C VAL A 137 -4.00 -1.68 -3.19
N VAL A 138 -3.48 -2.84 -2.79
CA VAL A 138 -4.31 -4.04 -2.57
C VAL A 138 -4.04 -4.59 -1.17
N GLY A 139 -5.09 -4.76 -0.37
CA GLY A 139 -4.95 -5.33 0.96
C GLY A 139 -6.14 -5.10 1.86
N ASP A 140 -5.89 -5.18 3.16
CA ASP A 140 -6.88 -4.98 4.21
C ASP A 140 -7.04 -3.50 4.60
N SER A 141 -7.79 -3.24 5.67
CA SER A 141 -8.04 -1.90 6.19
C SER A 141 -6.78 -1.08 6.49
N LEU A 142 -5.62 -1.70 6.77
CA LEU A 142 -4.37 -0.95 6.91
C LEU A 142 -3.88 -0.39 5.57
N MET A 143 -4.12 -1.08 4.46
CA MET A 143 -3.85 -0.56 3.12
C MET A 143 -4.87 0.47 2.68
N ARG A 144 -6.12 0.39 3.17
CA ARG A 144 -7.12 1.45 2.99
C ARG A 144 -6.62 2.76 3.59
N ASN A 145 -6.04 2.74 4.80
CA ASN A 145 -5.42 3.93 5.39
C ASN A 145 -4.27 4.46 4.52
N THR A 146 -3.43 3.58 3.97
CA THR A 146 -2.38 3.98 3.03
C THR A 146 -2.93 4.57 1.73
N TYR A 147 -4.04 4.04 1.20
CA TYR A 147 -4.70 4.59 0.02
C TYR A 147 -5.21 6.02 0.25
N PHE A 148 -5.90 6.28 1.37
CA PHE A 148 -6.37 7.63 1.68
C PHE A 148 -5.22 8.61 1.93
N ALA A 149 -4.15 8.16 2.61
CA ALA A 149 -2.92 8.94 2.74
C ALA A 149 -2.28 9.24 1.37
N LEU A 150 -2.27 8.27 0.44
CA LEU A 150 -1.80 8.49 -0.94
C LEU A 150 -2.67 9.52 -1.67
N ARG A 151 -3.99 9.44 -1.53
CA ARG A 151 -4.94 10.39 -2.10
C ARG A 151 -4.64 11.82 -1.65
N CYS A 152 -4.42 12.02 -0.35
CA CYS A 152 -4.10 13.34 0.20
C CYS A 152 -2.67 13.79 -0.08
N PHE A 153 -1.69 12.87 -0.12
CA PHE A 153 -0.33 13.20 -0.53
C PHE A 153 -0.26 13.60 -2.01
N MET A 154 -1.08 12.99 -2.87
CA MET A 154 -1.12 13.24 -4.31
C MET A 154 -2.18 14.26 -4.73
N LEU A 155 -2.70 15.06 -3.78
CA LEU A 155 -3.82 15.99 -3.97
C LEU A 155 -3.66 16.87 -5.21
N ASP A 156 -2.51 17.52 -5.39
CA ASP A 156 -2.28 18.42 -6.54
C ASP A 156 -2.06 17.72 -7.89
N PHE A 157 -1.97 16.39 -7.87
CA PHE A 157 -1.82 15.56 -9.05
C PHE A 157 -3.07 14.75 -9.35
N TRP A 158 -4.10 14.79 -8.50
CA TRP A 158 -5.39 14.19 -8.79
C TRP A 158 -6.22 15.11 -9.67
N ASP A 159 -6.92 14.56 -10.67
CA ASP A 159 -8.00 15.24 -11.37
C ASP A 159 -9.30 15.24 -10.55
N HIS A 160 -9.48 16.28 -9.74
CA HIS A 160 -10.65 16.45 -8.86
C HIS A 160 -11.99 16.49 -9.61
N SER A 161 -11.97 16.87 -10.89
CA SER A 161 -13.19 16.98 -11.71
C SER A 161 -13.80 15.62 -12.03
N LEU A 162 -12.98 14.56 -12.01
CA LEU A 162 -13.41 13.18 -12.23
C LEU A 162 -13.88 12.50 -10.95
N GLY A 163 -13.37 12.94 -9.80
CA GLY A 163 -13.61 12.30 -8.52
C GLY A 163 -13.00 10.89 -8.44
N GLU A 164 -13.70 9.99 -7.75
CA GLU A 164 -13.34 8.58 -7.67
C GLU A 164 -14.07 7.78 -8.77
N CYS A 165 -13.28 7.04 -9.53
CA CYS A 165 -13.70 6.30 -10.71
C CYS A 165 -13.63 4.80 -10.45
N ALA A 166 -14.52 4.02 -11.07
CA ALA A 166 -14.41 2.58 -11.06
C ALA A 166 -13.12 2.12 -11.77
N VAL A 167 -12.57 0.98 -11.34
CA VAL A 167 -11.35 0.39 -11.94
C VAL A 167 -11.48 0.07 -13.44
N SER A 168 -12.70 -0.09 -13.93
CA SER A 168 -13.03 -0.36 -15.33
C SER A 168 -14.44 0.14 -15.66
N PRO A 169 -14.74 0.64 -16.87
CA PRO A 169 -16.11 0.92 -17.30
C PRO A 169 -16.96 -0.35 -17.46
N SER A 170 -16.33 -1.54 -17.53
CA SER A 170 -17.05 -2.81 -17.64
C SER A 170 -17.59 -3.26 -16.29
N ARG A 171 -18.90 -3.15 -16.10
CA ARG A 171 -19.58 -3.65 -14.88
C ARG A 171 -19.30 -5.13 -14.61
N ARG A 172 -19.22 -5.96 -15.67
CA ARG A 172 -18.87 -7.38 -15.56
C ARG A 172 -17.49 -7.56 -14.94
N LEU A 173 -16.53 -6.73 -15.35
CA LEU A 173 -15.16 -6.81 -14.87
C LEU A 173 -15.02 -6.29 -13.44
N GLN A 174 -15.68 -5.18 -13.11
CA GLN A 174 -15.73 -4.71 -11.72
C GLN A 174 -16.31 -5.77 -10.78
N LYS A 175 -17.40 -6.45 -11.19
CA LYS A 175 -17.98 -7.56 -10.44
C LYS A 175 -16.97 -8.71 -10.27
N ALA A 176 -16.26 -9.09 -11.32
CA ALA A 176 -15.26 -10.16 -11.24
C ALA A 176 -14.10 -9.82 -10.28
N ILE A 177 -13.60 -8.57 -10.33
CA ILE A 177 -12.57 -8.08 -9.41
C ILE A 177 -13.09 -8.12 -7.96
N TYR A 178 -14.30 -7.61 -7.72
CA TYR A 178 -14.92 -7.63 -6.41
C TYR A 178 -15.09 -9.07 -5.90
N GLN A 179 -15.62 -9.99 -6.71
CA GLN A 179 -15.84 -11.38 -6.31
C GLN A 179 -14.55 -12.16 -6.04
N ALA A 180 -13.45 -11.84 -6.73
CA ALA A 180 -12.14 -12.42 -6.45
C ALA A 180 -11.55 -11.91 -5.11
N ALA A 181 -12.00 -10.73 -4.66
CA ALA A 181 -11.54 -10.09 -3.43
C ALA A 181 -12.47 -10.31 -2.22
N ASP A 182 -13.75 -10.64 -2.45
CA ASP A 182 -14.78 -10.83 -1.41
C ASP A 182 -15.07 -12.33 -1.21
N THR A 183 -14.10 -13.06 -0.64
CA THR A 183 -14.30 -14.48 -0.37
C THR A 183 -14.96 -14.72 0.99
N LEU A 184 -15.72 -15.81 1.11
CA LEU A 184 -16.33 -16.22 2.37
C LEU A 184 -15.34 -16.97 3.30
N ILE A 185 -14.04 -16.71 3.15
CA ILE A 185 -12.99 -17.39 3.93
C ILE A 185 -13.00 -16.85 5.37
N PRO A 186 -13.15 -17.73 6.39
CA PRO A 186 -13.06 -17.33 7.79
C PRO A 186 -11.67 -16.82 8.18
N SER A 187 -11.61 -15.91 9.16
CA SER A 187 -10.38 -15.28 9.63
C SER A 187 -10.21 -15.37 11.15
N ALA A 188 -8.99 -15.15 11.63
CA ALA A 188 -8.69 -14.88 13.05
C ALA A 188 -9.47 -13.68 13.63
N LEU A 189 -9.94 -12.78 12.78
CA LEU A 189 -10.77 -11.63 13.14
C LEU A 189 -12.29 -11.93 13.08
N GLY A 190 -12.66 -13.18 12.82
CA GLY A 190 -14.04 -13.61 12.66
C GLY A 190 -14.38 -13.97 11.22
N SER A 191 -15.65 -14.27 10.98
CA SER A 191 -16.15 -14.55 9.63
C SER A 191 -16.82 -13.31 9.06
N ARG A 192 -16.44 -12.93 7.82
CA ARG A 192 -17.10 -11.97 6.92
C ARG A 192 -16.62 -10.53 7.06
N VAL A 193 -15.76 -10.11 6.15
CA VAL A 193 -15.32 -8.73 5.98
C VAL A 193 -16.34 -7.99 5.13
N LEU A 194 -16.56 -6.72 5.44
CA LEU A 194 -17.17 -5.80 4.49
C LEU A 194 -16.11 -5.38 3.47
N THR A 195 -16.17 -5.98 2.29
CA THR A 195 -15.26 -5.68 1.17
C THR A 195 -15.71 -4.39 0.48
N ASP A 196 -14.79 -3.45 0.27
CA ASP A 196 -15.07 -2.18 -0.41
C ASP A 196 -15.20 -2.39 -1.92
N VAL A 197 -15.91 -1.48 -2.59
CA VAL A 197 -15.99 -1.45 -4.05
C VAL A 197 -14.66 -0.95 -4.62
N PRO A 198 -14.03 -1.69 -5.56
CA PRO A 198 -12.79 -1.26 -6.20
C PRO A 198 -12.93 0.07 -6.94
N HIS A 199 -12.05 1.02 -6.64
CA HIS A 199 -12.09 2.36 -7.23
C HIS A 199 -10.69 2.97 -7.40
N CYS A 200 -10.59 4.07 -8.14
CA CYS A 200 -9.35 4.74 -8.47
C CYS A 200 -9.50 6.26 -8.43
N VAL A 201 -8.40 6.94 -8.12
CA VAL A 201 -8.21 8.36 -8.45
C VAL A 201 -7.34 8.49 -9.68
N HIS A 202 -7.73 9.36 -10.61
CA HIS A 202 -7.01 9.58 -11.87
C HIS A 202 -6.00 10.71 -11.71
N LEU A 203 -4.76 10.50 -12.17
CA LEU A 203 -3.72 11.50 -12.06
C LEU A 203 -3.69 12.41 -13.29
N LEU A 204 -3.45 13.70 -13.06
CA LEU A 204 -3.13 14.68 -14.10
C LEU A 204 -1.92 14.18 -14.88
N GLN A 205 -1.97 14.33 -16.21
CA GLN A 205 -0.94 13.84 -17.14
C GLN A 205 -0.82 12.31 -17.19
N GLY A 206 -1.87 11.60 -16.75
CA GLY A 206 -2.00 10.17 -16.90
C GLY A 206 -1.49 9.37 -15.69
N GLY A 207 -1.92 8.12 -15.65
CA GLY A 207 -1.75 7.24 -14.50
C GLY A 207 -2.94 7.31 -13.54
N ARG A 208 -2.96 6.43 -12.55
CA ARG A 208 -4.03 6.32 -11.54
C ARG A 208 -3.54 5.62 -10.29
N ILE A 209 -4.22 5.84 -9.16
CA ILE A 209 -4.02 5.10 -7.91
C ILE A 209 -5.32 4.38 -7.62
N CYS A 210 -5.29 3.05 -7.56
CA CYS A 210 -6.47 2.21 -7.41
C CYS A 210 -6.44 1.46 -6.09
N TRP A 211 -7.57 1.45 -5.40
CA TRP A 211 -7.84 0.67 -4.20
C TRP A 211 -8.60 -0.60 -4.57
N VAL A 212 -8.13 -1.74 -4.06
CA VAL A 212 -8.86 -3.00 -4.08
C VAL A 212 -8.78 -3.64 -2.69
N HIS A 213 -9.90 -3.71 -1.99
CA HIS A 213 -9.99 -4.31 -0.67
C HIS A 213 -9.96 -5.83 -0.80
N SER A 214 -8.92 -6.48 -0.29
CA SER A 214 -8.80 -7.94 -0.20
C SER A 214 -8.00 -8.27 1.05
N VAL A 215 -8.63 -9.00 1.97
CA VAL A 215 -8.14 -9.12 3.34
C VAL A 215 -7.33 -10.38 3.59
N ARG A 216 -7.63 -11.45 2.86
CA ARG A 216 -7.05 -12.76 3.07
C ARG A 216 -6.05 -13.04 1.97
N GLY A 217 -4.83 -13.39 2.33
CA GLY A 217 -3.79 -13.71 1.34
C GLY A 217 -4.17 -14.83 0.36
N GLU A 218 -5.08 -15.72 0.73
CA GLU A 218 -5.64 -16.75 -0.17
C GLU A 218 -6.39 -16.16 -1.37
N GLU A 219 -6.94 -14.95 -1.23
CA GLU A 219 -7.69 -14.24 -2.28
C GLU A 219 -6.75 -13.67 -3.35
N PHE A 220 -5.49 -13.43 -3.02
CA PHE A 220 -4.57 -12.70 -3.89
C PHE A 220 -4.14 -13.54 -5.09
N ALA A 221 -3.79 -14.80 -4.84
CA ALA A 221 -3.03 -15.62 -5.77
C ALA A 221 -3.52 -17.07 -5.84
N ASP A 222 -4.82 -17.32 -5.65
CA ASP A 222 -5.40 -18.67 -5.77
C ASP A 222 -5.03 -19.29 -7.14
N PRO A 223 -4.39 -20.47 -7.17
CA PRO A 223 -3.98 -21.13 -8.40
C PRO A 223 -5.14 -21.79 -9.16
N ASN A 224 -6.35 -21.81 -8.61
CA ASN A 224 -7.52 -22.43 -9.23
C ASN A 224 -7.95 -21.67 -10.50
N PRO A 225 -7.84 -22.25 -11.71
CA PRO A 225 -8.21 -21.56 -12.95
C PRO A 225 -9.72 -21.28 -13.07
N GLN A 226 -10.57 -21.99 -12.31
CA GLN A 226 -12.02 -21.76 -12.30
C GLN A 226 -12.44 -20.64 -11.35
N ALA A 227 -11.57 -20.27 -10.42
CA ALA A 227 -11.76 -19.19 -9.46
C ALA A 227 -10.41 -18.49 -9.24
N PRO A 228 -9.88 -17.81 -10.27
CA PRO A 228 -8.56 -17.23 -10.20
C PRO A 228 -8.47 -16.20 -9.08
N GLY A 229 -7.31 -16.14 -8.43
CA GLY A 229 -7.01 -15.10 -7.46
C GLY A 229 -7.12 -13.69 -8.05
N LEU A 230 -7.31 -12.71 -7.17
CA LEU A 230 -7.49 -11.31 -7.50
C LEU A 230 -6.39 -10.77 -8.42
N LEU A 231 -5.12 -11.10 -8.15
CA LEU A 231 -4.01 -10.60 -8.95
C LEU A 231 -4.05 -11.15 -10.38
N GLN A 232 -4.40 -12.42 -10.57
CA GLN A 232 -4.60 -13.00 -11.90
C GLN A 232 -5.75 -12.30 -12.64
N VAL A 233 -6.86 -12.01 -11.96
CA VAL A 233 -7.97 -11.25 -12.54
C VAL A 233 -7.50 -9.87 -12.98
N LEU A 234 -6.77 -9.12 -12.14
CA LEU A 234 -6.26 -7.80 -12.47
C LEU A 234 -5.29 -7.84 -13.66
N GLN A 235 -4.29 -8.72 -13.60
CA GLN A 235 -3.25 -8.90 -14.62
C GLN A 235 -3.79 -9.33 -15.98
N ALA A 236 -4.84 -10.17 -16.01
CA ALA A 236 -5.44 -10.64 -17.25
C ALA A 236 -6.36 -9.61 -17.92
N SER A 237 -6.72 -8.51 -17.25
CA SER A 237 -7.86 -7.69 -17.68
C SER A 237 -7.67 -6.18 -17.66
N VAL A 238 -7.18 -5.61 -16.56
CA VAL A 238 -7.13 -4.15 -16.34
C VAL A 238 -5.73 -3.62 -16.08
N ALA A 239 -4.83 -4.47 -15.60
CA ALA A 239 -3.47 -4.07 -15.31
C ALA A 239 -2.60 -4.14 -16.55
N LYS A 240 -1.65 -3.21 -16.63
CA LYS A 240 -0.58 -3.20 -17.64
C LYS A 240 0.68 -3.80 -17.06
N SER A 241 1.56 -4.28 -17.93
CA SER A 241 2.83 -4.89 -17.53
C SER A 241 3.73 -3.97 -16.70
N ASP A 242 3.50 -2.68 -16.85
CA ASP A 242 4.30 -1.63 -16.29
C ASP A 242 3.59 -0.97 -15.07
N ASP A 243 2.41 -1.45 -14.70
CA ASP A 243 1.75 -1.07 -13.45
C ASP A 243 2.56 -1.50 -12.23
N ILE A 244 2.24 -0.90 -11.07
CA ILE A 244 2.89 -1.14 -9.77
C ILE A 244 1.86 -1.79 -8.84
N PHE A 245 2.25 -2.84 -8.14
CA PHE A 245 1.43 -3.51 -7.15
C PHE A 245 2.05 -3.32 -5.76
N PHE A 246 1.34 -2.60 -4.89
CA PHE A 246 1.68 -2.45 -3.49
C PHE A 246 0.69 -3.26 -2.65
N LEU A 247 1.17 -4.40 -2.18
CA LEU A 247 0.36 -5.48 -1.63
C LEU A 247 0.55 -5.58 -0.12
N ASN A 248 -0.51 -5.94 0.60
CA ASN A 248 -0.39 -6.36 1.98
C ASN A 248 -1.53 -7.32 2.32
N PHE A 249 -1.20 -8.38 3.03
CA PHE A 249 -2.13 -9.14 3.83
C PHE A 249 -1.38 -9.65 5.06
N GLY A 250 -2.14 -10.11 6.03
CA GLY A 250 -1.60 -10.75 7.21
C GLY A 250 -2.39 -10.35 8.44
N ARG A 251 -2.97 -9.14 8.50
CA ARG A 251 -3.76 -8.77 9.66
C ARG A 251 -4.96 -9.68 9.86
N TRP A 252 -5.59 -10.13 8.79
CA TRP A 252 -6.66 -11.12 8.86
C TRP A 252 -6.18 -12.56 9.07
N HIS A 253 -4.87 -12.78 9.15
CA HIS A 253 -4.27 -14.05 9.56
C HIS A 253 -3.82 -14.05 11.02
N PHE A 254 -3.81 -12.90 11.71
CA PHE A 254 -3.37 -12.83 13.10
C PHE A 254 -4.09 -11.78 13.93
N THR A 255 -4.15 -12.01 15.24
CA THR A 255 -4.36 -10.91 16.19
C THR A 255 -3.37 -11.05 17.33
N ASN A 256 -3.09 -9.94 18.04
CA ASN A 256 -2.27 -10.00 19.25
C ASN A 256 -2.81 -10.99 20.29
N CYS A 257 -4.14 -11.17 20.33
CA CYS A 257 -4.81 -11.94 21.37
C CYS A 257 -5.07 -13.40 20.97
N ALA A 258 -5.26 -13.67 19.67
CA ALA A 258 -5.53 -15.01 19.14
C ALA A 258 -4.30 -15.69 18.50
N GLY A 259 -3.20 -14.96 18.32
CA GLY A 259 -2.00 -15.47 17.66
C GLY A 259 -2.12 -15.48 16.13
N LEU A 260 -1.21 -16.21 15.48
CA LEU A 260 -1.08 -16.31 14.03
C LEU A 260 -1.66 -17.64 13.52
N GLN A 261 -2.53 -17.57 12.51
CA GLN A 261 -2.94 -18.71 11.68
C GLN A 261 -1.80 -19.07 10.72
N GLN A 262 -0.79 -19.75 11.24
CA GLN A 262 0.50 -19.91 10.56
C GLN A 262 0.37 -20.63 9.21
N GLU A 263 -0.31 -21.77 9.16
CA GLU A 263 -0.42 -22.56 7.92
C GLU A 263 -1.15 -21.81 6.79
N PRO A 264 -2.36 -21.23 7.00
CA PRO A 264 -3.01 -20.40 5.98
C PRO A 264 -2.13 -19.23 5.51
N TYR A 265 -1.47 -18.53 6.43
CA TYR A 265 -0.60 -17.41 6.09
C TYR A 265 0.60 -17.82 5.24
N ARG A 266 1.30 -18.89 5.65
CA ARG A 266 2.45 -19.44 4.89
C ARG A 266 2.03 -19.87 3.50
N ARG A 267 0.91 -20.59 3.38
CA ARG A 267 0.37 -21.02 2.08
C ARG A 267 0.08 -19.83 1.16
N ALA A 268 -0.57 -18.79 1.68
CA ALA A 268 -0.86 -17.58 0.93
C ALA A 268 0.43 -16.87 0.45
N LEU A 269 1.45 -16.78 1.30
CA LEU A 269 2.76 -16.23 0.92
C LEU A 269 3.44 -17.08 -0.17
N GLU A 270 3.36 -18.41 -0.09
CA GLU A 270 3.90 -19.31 -1.12
C GLU A 270 3.17 -19.14 -2.46
N GLN A 271 1.84 -19.07 -2.44
CA GLN A 271 1.03 -18.82 -3.63
C GLN A 271 1.36 -17.46 -4.27
N LEU A 272 1.45 -16.40 -3.47
CA LEU A 272 1.86 -15.08 -3.96
C LEU A 272 3.27 -15.12 -4.56
N GLY A 273 4.23 -15.78 -3.90
CA GLY A 273 5.58 -15.92 -4.38
C GLY A 273 5.67 -16.68 -5.71
N GLN A 274 4.93 -17.77 -5.86
CA GLN A 274 4.83 -18.56 -7.09
C GLN A 274 4.21 -17.74 -8.23
N LEU A 275 3.11 -17.01 -7.96
CA LEU A 275 2.50 -16.13 -8.94
C LEU A 275 3.49 -15.04 -9.39
N TYR A 276 4.17 -14.38 -8.45
CA TYR A 276 5.16 -13.38 -8.81
C TYR A 276 6.29 -13.97 -9.65
N GLN A 277 6.88 -15.10 -9.25
CA GLN A 277 7.95 -15.72 -10.00
C GLN A 277 7.55 -16.04 -11.45
N SER A 278 6.33 -16.57 -11.64
CA SER A 278 5.80 -16.89 -12.98
C SER A 278 5.41 -15.67 -13.81
N THR A 279 5.09 -14.55 -13.17
CA THR A 279 4.60 -13.33 -13.85
C THR A 279 5.59 -12.17 -13.87
N ARG A 280 6.74 -12.27 -13.18
CA ARG A 280 7.73 -11.19 -13.00
C ARG A 280 8.22 -10.59 -14.32
N GLY A 281 8.29 -11.39 -15.38
CA GLY A 281 8.67 -10.89 -16.72
C GLY A 281 7.64 -9.91 -17.30
N SER A 282 6.37 -10.08 -16.95
CA SER A 282 5.26 -9.23 -17.39
C SER A 282 4.86 -8.21 -16.33
N PHE A 283 4.99 -8.48 -15.04
CA PHE A 283 4.59 -7.59 -13.95
C PHE A 283 5.71 -7.50 -12.88
N PRO A 284 6.83 -6.83 -13.19
CA PRO A 284 8.00 -6.82 -12.32
C PRO A 284 7.83 -5.94 -11.07
N ASN A 285 6.94 -4.94 -11.11
CA ASN A 285 6.89 -3.89 -10.10
C ASN A 285 5.95 -4.27 -8.95
N VAL A 286 6.32 -5.29 -8.19
CA VAL A 286 5.54 -5.75 -7.03
C VAL A 286 6.33 -5.51 -5.74
N VAL A 287 5.67 -4.92 -4.74
CA VAL A 287 6.22 -4.76 -3.39
C VAL A 287 5.20 -5.29 -2.39
N PHE A 288 5.63 -6.18 -1.50
CA PHE A 288 4.82 -6.68 -0.40
C PHE A 288 5.17 -5.94 0.89
N LYS A 289 4.21 -5.24 1.47
CA LYS A 289 4.29 -4.67 2.81
C LYS A 289 3.85 -5.71 3.83
N VAL A 290 4.63 -5.92 4.88
CA VAL A 290 4.20 -6.67 6.07
C VAL A 290 3.19 -5.81 6.86
N PRO A 291 2.20 -6.38 7.57
CA PRO A 291 1.33 -5.56 8.43
C PRO A 291 2.13 -4.75 9.46
N ALA A 292 1.67 -3.51 9.70
CA ALA A 292 2.19 -2.70 10.80
C ALA A 292 1.91 -3.36 12.16
N HIS A 293 2.67 -2.97 13.20
CA HIS A 293 2.50 -3.48 14.55
C HIS A 293 1.11 -3.12 15.12
N ASP A 294 0.46 -4.10 15.76
CA ASP A 294 -0.82 -3.93 16.45
C ASP A 294 -0.52 -3.62 17.93
N HIS A 295 -1.11 -2.56 18.47
CA HIS A 295 -0.94 -2.16 19.87
C HIS A 295 -2.16 -2.49 20.75
N THR A 296 -3.09 -3.30 20.24
CA THR A 296 -4.25 -3.82 20.98
C THR A 296 -3.76 -4.65 22.16
N ALA A 297 -4.12 -4.23 23.37
CA ALA A 297 -3.83 -4.98 24.57
C ALA A 297 -4.73 -6.23 24.67
N CYS A 298 -4.26 -7.25 25.36
CA CYS A 298 -4.96 -8.50 25.53
C CYS A 298 -5.11 -8.87 27.01
N LYS A 299 -6.16 -9.63 27.33
CA LYS A 299 -6.33 -10.27 28.63
C LYS A 299 -7.06 -11.58 28.41
N ASP A 300 -6.49 -12.68 28.85
CA ASP A 300 -7.10 -14.02 28.73
C ASP A 300 -7.49 -14.39 27.28
N GLY A 301 -6.64 -14.01 26.31
CA GLY A 301 -6.89 -14.23 24.88
C GLY A 301 -7.95 -13.31 24.25
N GLN A 302 -8.51 -12.38 25.02
CA GLN A 302 -9.50 -11.40 24.55
C GLN A 302 -8.88 -10.01 24.42
N ARG A 303 -9.46 -9.19 23.53
CA ARG A 303 -9.05 -7.79 23.38
C ARG A 303 -9.43 -7.00 24.63
N LEU A 304 -8.48 -6.26 25.18
CA LEU A 304 -8.70 -5.32 26.26
C LEU A 304 -8.95 -3.92 25.67
N GLN A 305 -10.16 -3.40 25.89
CA GLN A 305 -10.50 -2.06 25.44
C GLN A 305 -9.83 -1.01 26.33
N LEU A 306 -8.89 -0.26 25.76
CA LEU A 306 -8.17 0.81 26.42
C LEU A 306 -8.51 2.16 25.77
N THR A 307 -8.45 3.23 26.56
CA THR A 307 -8.55 4.59 26.04
C THR A 307 -7.31 5.00 25.23
N THR A 308 -6.16 4.41 25.56
CA THR A 308 -4.88 4.63 24.89
C THR A 308 -4.22 3.30 24.57
N CYS A 309 -3.60 3.20 23.40
CA CYS A 309 -2.94 1.97 22.97
C CYS A 309 -1.71 1.65 23.80
N ALA A 310 -1.53 0.35 24.07
CA ALA A 310 -0.45 -0.10 24.92
C ALA A 310 0.89 -0.04 24.16
N PRO A 311 1.96 0.51 24.75
CA PRO A 311 3.30 0.38 24.18
C PRO A 311 3.65 -1.08 23.89
N ALA A 312 4.48 -1.32 22.88
CA ALA A 312 4.98 -2.67 22.60
C ALA A 312 5.62 -3.30 23.84
N GLY A 313 5.19 -4.52 24.17
CA GLY A 313 5.62 -5.26 25.36
C GLY A 313 4.82 -4.97 26.63
N GLN A 314 3.90 -3.98 26.62
CA GLN A 314 3.04 -3.67 27.76
C GLN A 314 1.57 -4.08 27.56
N GLY A 315 1.18 -4.48 26.35
CA GLY A 315 -0.20 -4.89 26.05
C GLY A 315 -0.53 -6.35 26.36
N HIS A 316 0.27 -7.06 27.16
CA HIS A 316 0.06 -8.48 27.49
C HIS A 316 -0.10 -9.42 26.26
N TYR A 317 0.54 -9.08 25.15
CA TYR A 317 0.67 -9.92 23.96
C TYR A 317 2.14 -10.23 23.68
N SER A 318 2.39 -11.33 22.96
CA SER A 318 3.75 -11.73 22.61
C SER A 318 4.25 -10.96 21.38
N LEU A 319 5.37 -10.23 21.53
CA LEU A 319 6.07 -9.60 20.40
C LEU A 319 6.62 -10.62 19.40
N ALA A 320 6.71 -11.90 19.78
CA ALA A 320 7.13 -12.96 18.88
C ALA A 320 6.09 -13.21 17.77
N VAL A 321 4.79 -13.03 18.04
CA VAL A 321 3.73 -13.25 17.04
C VAL A 321 3.88 -12.28 15.87
N GLY A 322 3.98 -10.99 16.17
CA GLY A 322 4.22 -9.94 15.18
C GLY A 322 5.51 -10.16 14.38
N ARG A 323 6.59 -10.50 15.09
CA ARG A 323 7.88 -10.81 14.45
C ARG A 323 7.82 -12.05 13.55
N SER A 324 7.03 -13.06 13.91
CA SER A 324 6.84 -14.25 13.08
C SER A 324 6.21 -13.90 11.72
N LEU A 325 5.24 -12.98 11.67
CA LEU A 325 4.67 -12.54 10.37
C LEU A 325 5.74 -11.95 9.44
N THR A 326 6.57 -11.05 9.97
CA THR A 326 7.67 -10.43 9.22
C THR A 326 8.69 -11.46 8.77
N ASN A 327 9.07 -12.37 9.67
CA ASN A 327 10.06 -13.41 9.39
C ASN A 327 9.55 -14.37 8.31
N GLU A 328 8.31 -14.82 8.40
CA GLU A 328 7.69 -15.73 7.42
C GLU A 328 7.55 -15.07 6.05
N ALA A 329 7.05 -13.81 5.99
CA ALA A 329 6.97 -13.07 4.75
C ALA A 329 8.33 -12.89 4.10
N THR A 330 9.33 -12.44 4.86
CA THR A 330 10.70 -12.23 4.36
C THR A 330 11.32 -13.54 3.89
N ALA A 331 11.20 -14.60 4.68
CA ALA A 331 11.79 -15.90 4.35
C ALA A 331 11.13 -16.53 3.12
N ILE A 332 9.79 -16.53 3.02
CA ILE A 332 9.07 -17.17 1.93
C ILE A 332 9.18 -16.34 0.65
N LEU A 333 8.78 -15.06 0.69
CA LEU A 333 8.76 -14.19 -0.48
C LEU A 333 10.17 -13.85 -0.99
N GLY A 334 11.15 -13.81 -0.08
CA GLY A 334 12.57 -13.64 -0.44
C GLY A 334 13.09 -14.76 -1.35
N ARG A 335 12.64 -16.02 -1.18
CA ARG A 335 13.01 -17.13 -2.08
C ARG A 335 12.54 -16.92 -3.52
N TYR A 336 11.46 -16.17 -3.70
CA TYR A 336 10.91 -15.81 -5.01
C TYR A 336 11.44 -14.48 -5.54
N GLY A 337 12.33 -13.81 -4.78
CA GLY A 337 12.86 -12.50 -5.12
C GLY A 337 11.79 -11.39 -5.11
N LEU A 338 10.70 -11.57 -4.36
CA LEU A 338 9.67 -10.54 -4.19
C LEU A 338 10.12 -9.57 -3.08
N PRO A 339 10.23 -8.26 -3.36
CA PRO A 339 10.63 -7.25 -2.37
C PRO A 339 9.64 -7.17 -1.19
N VAL A 340 10.17 -7.37 0.03
CA VAL A 340 9.40 -7.25 1.27
C VAL A 340 9.76 -5.94 1.99
N LEU A 341 8.74 -5.18 2.36
CA LEU A 341 8.84 -3.98 3.17
C LEU A 341 8.43 -4.29 4.61
N ASP A 342 9.40 -4.24 5.53
CA ASP A 342 9.19 -4.41 6.96
C ASP A 342 8.72 -3.10 7.61
N THR A 343 7.41 -2.89 7.65
CA THR A 343 6.78 -1.79 8.40
C THR A 343 6.52 -2.15 9.86
N TYR A 344 6.62 -3.43 10.25
CA TYR A 344 6.41 -3.90 11.61
C TYR A 344 7.42 -3.27 12.58
N ASN A 345 8.72 -3.42 12.27
CA ASN A 345 9.77 -2.88 13.14
C ASN A 345 9.75 -1.34 13.22
N MET A 346 9.35 -0.69 12.12
CA MET A 346 9.19 0.76 12.05
C MET A 346 8.10 1.25 13.03
N THR A 347 7.00 0.52 13.10
CA THR A 347 5.78 0.90 13.83
C THR A 347 5.73 0.40 15.26
N LEU A 348 6.62 -0.52 15.67
CA LEU A 348 6.71 -1.10 17.02
C LEU A 348 6.74 -0.06 18.16
N ARG A 349 7.27 1.15 17.92
CA ARG A 349 7.35 2.22 18.94
C ARG A 349 6.30 3.32 18.73
N MET A 350 5.39 3.15 17.79
CA MET A 350 4.43 4.17 17.34
C MET A 350 3.02 3.97 17.93
N HIS A 351 2.90 3.38 19.11
CA HIS A 351 1.61 3.17 19.81
C HIS A 351 0.75 4.45 19.95
N VAL A 352 1.38 5.62 20.04
CA VAL A 352 0.66 6.90 20.12
C VAL A 352 0.08 7.37 18.78
N ALA A 353 0.46 6.77 17.65
CA ALA A 353 0.01 7.16 16.30
C ALA A 353 -1.26 6.43 15.85
N HIS A 354 -1.93 5.75 16.78
CA HIS A 354 -3.19 5.06 16.55
C HIS A 354 -4.39 6.00 16.62
N ILE A 355 -5.49 5.58 16.00
CA ILE A 355 -6.79 6.23 16.15
C ILE A 355 -7.27 6.08 17.60
N ALA A 356 -8.02 7.05 18.11
CA ALA A 356 -8.52 7.00 19.47
C ALA A 356 -9.37 5.74 19.69
N ARG A 357 -9.00 4.92 20.69
CA ARG A 357 -9.62 3.61 21.04
C ARG A 357 -9.44 2.49 20.01
N ASP A 358 -8.77 2.76 18.90
CA ASP A 358 -8.47 1.77 17.88
C ASP A 358 -6.95 1.58 17.80
N CYS A 359 -6.49 0.48 18.39
CA CYS A 359 -5.07 0.15 18.47
C CYS A 359 -4.56 -0.73 17.34
N LEU A 360 -5.38 -0.86 16.29
CA LEU A 360 -5.02 -1.52 15.05
C LEU A 360 -4.73 -0.48 13.96
N HIS A 361 -5.66 0.44 13.74
CA HIS A 361 -5.55 1.42 12.66
C HIS A 361 -4.75 2.66 13.10
N TYR A 362 -3.96 3.18 12.18
CA TYR A 362 -3.14 4.36 12.39
C TYR A 362 -3.84 5.60 11.87
N CYS A 363 -3.76 6.69 12.63
CA CYS A 363 -4.29 7.97 12.21
C CYS A 363 -3.44 8.58 11.09
N SER A 364 -3.99 9.55 10.38
CA SER A 364 -3.30 10.32 9.34
C SER A 364 -3.46 11.83 9.61
N PRO A 365 -2.43 12.67 9.41
CA PRO A 365 -1.10 12.34 8.91
C PRO A 365 -0.22 11.72 9.99
N GLY A 366 0.35 10.56 9.68
CA GLY A 366 1.08 9.71 10.62
C GLY A 366 1.80 8.55 9.92
N VAL A 367 1.52 7.33 10.37
CA VAL A 367 2.20 6.12 9.88
C VAL A 367 1.91 5.80 8.41
N PRO A 368 0.66 5.90 7.89
CA PRO A 368 0.38 5.60 6.49
C PRO A 368 1.27 6.37 5.51
N GLU A 369 1.59 7.62 5.81
CA GLU A 369 2.48 8.47 5.02
C GLU A 369 3.93 7.99 5.05
N VAL A 370 4.40 7.53 6.21
CA VAL A 370 5.74 6.92 6.31
C VAL A 370 5.81 5.67 5.42
N GLU A 371 4.74 4.89 5.35
CA GLU A 371 4.66 3.71 4.48
C GLU A 371 4.70 4.09 2.99
N ILE A 372 4.11 5.23 2.60
CA ILE A 372 4.22 5.77 1.23
C ILE A 372 5.68 6.05 0.88
N PHE A 373 6.43 6.69 1.78
CA PHE A 373 7.85 6.96 1.57
C PHE A 373 8.67 5.66 1.52
N ALA A 374 8.33 4.69 2.37
CA ALA A 374 8.96 3.38 2.38
C ALA A 374 8.72 2.60 1.08
N MET A 375 7.48 2.63 0.55
CA MET A 375 7.13 2.11 -0.76
C MET A 375 7.93 2.80 -1.87
N TYR A 376 7.98 4.14 -1.89
CA TYR A 376 8.75 4.90 -2.88
C TYR A 376 10.22 4.49 -2.91
N LYS A 377 10.88 4.38 -1.74
CA LYS A 377 12.27 3.92 -1.67
C LYS A 377 12.44 2.49 -2.19
N ALA A 378 11.52 1.59 -1.83
CA ALA A 378 11.56 0.20 -2.29
C ALA A 378 11.49 0.17 -3.83
N LEU A 379 10.52 0.86 -4.44
CA LEU A 379 10.39 0.94 -5.90
C LEU A 379 11.67 1.48 -6.57
N ARG A 380 12.28 2.53 -6.00
CA ARG A 380 13.53 3.10 -6.51
C ARG A 380 14.70 2.11 -6.40
N ARG A 381 14.79 1.36 -5.30
CA ARG A 381 15.82 0.32 -5.08
C ARG A 381 15.67 -0.83 -6.07
N GLU A 382 14.43 -1.21 -6.39
CA GLU A 382 14.13 -2.22 -7.42
C GLU A 382 14.31 -1.68 -8.86
N GLY A 383 14.87 -0.48 -9.01
CA GLY A 383 15.21 0.09 -10.31
C GLY A 383 14.04 0.71 -11.05
N LEU A 384 12.87 0.89 -10.43
CA LEU A 384 11.73 1.54 -11.08
C LEU A 384 12.11 2.96 -11.52
N GLN A 385 12.08 3.16 -12.83
CA GLN A 385 12.28 4.46 -13.45
C GLN A 385 10.95 5.05 -13.94
N PRO A 386 10.86 6.39 -14.01
CA PRO A 386 9.83 7.05 -14.79
C PRO A 386 9.74 6.42 -16.18
N LEU A 387 8.52 6.24 -16.69
CA LEU A 387 8.37 5.95 -18.11
C LEU A 387 9.03 7.09 -18.88
N GLY A 388 9.91 6.76 -19.83
CA GLY A 388 10.43 7.77 -20.73
C GLY A 388 9.24 8.54 -21.28
N SER A 389 9.26 9.87 -21.17
CA SER A 389 8.34 10.70 -21.98
C SER A 389 8.43 10.09 -23.36
N ALA A 390 7.31 9.61 -23.91
CA ALA A 390 7.29 8.99 -25.22
C ALA A 390 7.80 10.05 -26.19
N SER A 391 9.12 10.12 -26.34
CA SER A 391 9.78 11.09 -27.17
C SER A 391 9.28 10.71 -28.51
N GLY A 392 8.40 11.56 -29.03
CA GLY A 392 8.00 11.54 -30.42
C GLY A 392 9.27 11.74 -31.22
N SER A 393 10.04 10.68 -31.38
CA SER A 393 10.83 10.46 -32.57
C SER A 393 9.82 10.20 -33.68
N SER A 394 9.07 11.25 -34.01
CA SER A 394 8.61 11.51 -35.35
C SER A 394 9.87 11.79 -36.16
N THR A 395 10.66 10.74 -36.38
CA THR A 395 11.67 10.77 -37.42
C THR A 395 10.88 10.94 -38.70
N SER A 396 10.81 12.19 -39.18
CA SER A 396 10.22 12.58 -40.44
C SER A 396 11.05 11.95 -41.55
N SER A 397 10.86 10.65 -41.77
CA SER A 397 11.37 9.95 -42.94
C SER A 397 10.50 10.35 -44.13
N ASN A 398 10.91 11.43 -44.80
CA ASN A 398 10.59 11.63 -46.21
C ASN A 398 11.20 10.45 -46.99
N GLY A 399 10.38 9.48 -47.41
CA GLY A 399 10.89 8.35 -48.20
C GLY A 399 9.93 7.20 -48.40
N SER A 400 9.18 7.27 -49.51
CA SER A 400 8.75 6.16 -50.37
C SER A 400 8.11 4.91 -49.74
N SER A 401 6.77 4.92 -49.76
CA SER A 401 5.87 3.81 -50.15
C SER A 401 6.44 2.38 -50.07
N SER A 402 6.25 1.72 -48.93
CA SER A 402 6.03 0.27 -48.92
C SER A 402 5.00 -0.10 -47.85
N SER A 403 3.89 -0.64 -48.33
CA SER A 403 2.73 -1.12 -47.58
C SER A 403 3.12 -2.34 -46.74
N SER A 404 3.46 -2.14 -45.46
CA SER A 404 3.62 -3.21 -44.48
C SER A 404 2.66 -2.98 -43.30
N ALA A 405 1.95 -4.04 -42.92
CA ALA A 405 0.84 -4.02 -41.99
C ALA A 405 1.26 -3.46 -40.61
N GLY A 406 0.61 -2.37 -40.23
CA GLY A 406 1.02 -1.51 -39.13
C GLY A 406 0.80 -2.13 -37.76
N THR A 407 1.91 -2.28 -37.02
CA THR A 407 1.93 -2.25 -35.56
C THR A 407 1.72 -0.81 -35.11
N GLY A 408 0.47 -0.36 -35.19
CA GLY A 408 0.06 0.97 -34.77
C GLY A 408 0.44 1.24 -33.32
N SER A 409 1.26 2.27 -33.11
CA SER A 409 1.51 2.89 -31.82
C SER A 409 0.16 3.22 -31.17
N ARG A 410 -0.28 2.38 -30.23
CA ARG A 410 -1.50 2.62 -29.44
C ARG A 410 -1.22 3.86 -28.59
N ALA A 411 -1.62 5.03 -29.09
CA ALA A 411 -1.82 6.20 -28.25
C ALA A 411 -2.58 5.73 -27.00
N ALA A 412 -2.01 5.99 -25.82
CA ALA A 412 -2.56 5.51 -24.56
C ALA A 412 -4.02 5.94 -24.48
N ALA A 413 -4.94 4.99 -24.68
CA ALA A 413 -6.37 5.27 -24.62
C ALA A 413 -6.65 5.90 -23.26
N ALA A 414 -7.15 7.13 -23.26
CA ALA A 414 -7.50 7.83 -22.03
C ALA A 414 -8.46 6.93 -21.23
N TYR A 415 -8.11 6.64 -19.97
CA TYR A 415 -8.98 5.86 -19.10
C TYR A 415 -10.32 6.59 -18.94
N VAL A 416 -11.42 5.94 -19.32
CA VAL A 416 -12.77 6.49 -19.12
C VAL A 416 -13.13 6.36 -17.65
N CYS A 417 -13.32 7.50 -16.98
CA CYS A 417 -13.83 7.52 -15.62
C CYS A 417 -15.34 7.18 -15.61
N VAL A 418 -15.71 6.13 -14.87
CA VAL A 418 -17.10 5.87 -14.50
C VAL A 418 -17.20 6.13 -13.01
N PRO A 419 -17.96 7.15 -12.56
CA PRO A 419 -18.05 7.49 -11.14
C PRO A 419 -18.52 6.31 -10.29
N VAL A 420 -17.93 6.15 -9.10
CA VAL A 420 -18.42 5.20 -8.09
C VAL A 420 -19.40 5.92 -7.18
N ALA A 421 -20.65 5.42 -7.14
CA ALA A 421 -21.71 6.06 -6.36
C ALA A 421 -21.62 5.76 -4.86
N ASP A 422 -21.18 4.55 -4.50
CA ASP A 422 -20.93 4.12 -3.12
C ASP A 422 -19.69 3.23 -3.13
N THR A 423 -18.64 3.66 -2.43
CA THR A 423 -17.37 2.93 -2.34
C THR A 423 -17.39 1.85 -1.28
N THR A 424 -18.37 1.86 -0.38
CA THR A 424 -18.48 0.94 0.75
C THR A 424 -19.49 -0.17 0.50
N LYS A 425 -20.54 0.10 -0.31
CA LYS A 425 -21.61 -0.85 -0.58
C LYS A 425 -21.56 -1.35 -2.02
N PRO A 426 -21.31 -2.65 -2.24
CA PRO A 426 -21.33 -3.19 -3.59
C PRO A 426 -22.76 -3.21 -4.14
N PRO A 427 -22.94 -3.11 -5.47
CA PRO A 427 -24.24 -3.32 -6.10
C PRO A 427 -24.84 -4.68 -5.72
N ALA A 428 -26.16 -4.76 -5.66
CA ALA A 428 -26.88 -6.00 -5.36
C ALA A 428 -26.40 -7.18 -6.25
N GLY A 429 -26.23 -8.36 -5.64
CA GLY A 429 -25.76 -9.57 -6.34
C GLY A 429 -24.24 -9.64 -6.56
N TRP A 430 -23.46 -8.71 -6.02
CA TRP A 430 -21.99 -8.77 -6.03
C TRP A 430 -21.45 -9.51 -4.81
N SER A 431 -22.05 -9.29 -3.64
CA SER A 431 -21.65 -9.92 -2.38
C SER A 431 -22.76 -10.76 -1.80
N ALA A 432 -22.50 -12.06 -1.63
CA ALA A 432 -23.42 -12.96 -0.95
C ALA A 432 -23.69 -12.51 0.49
N TYR A 433 -22.69 -11.89 1.14
CA TYR A 433 -22.81 -11.41 2.51
C TYR A 433 -23.73 -10.19 2.60
N TYR A 434 -23.50 -9.13 1.81
CA TYR A 434 -24.40 -7.97 1.81
C TYR A 434 -25.83 -8.35 1.43
N ASP A 435 -26.00 -9.21 0.42
CA ASP A 435 -27.32 -9.70 0.04
C ASP A 435 -27.99 -10.48 1.21
N SER A 436 -27.22 -11.21 2.02
CA SER A 436 -27.74 -11.89 3.21
C SER A 436 -28.17 -10.93 4.32
N LEU A 437 -27.42 -9.85 4.55
CA LEU A 437 -27.77 -8.81 5.53
C LEU A 437 -29.05 -8.08 5.12
N LEU A 438 -29.19 -7.74 3.84
CA LEU A 438 -30.39 -7.09 3.30
C LEU A 438 -31.62 -7.99 3.42
N ARG A 439 -31.49 -9.29 3.12
CA ARG A 439 -32.56 -10.27 3.36
C ARG A 439 -32.93 -10.35 4.83
N ASN A 440 -31.94 -10.44 5.73
CA ASN A 440 -32.19 -10.56 7.16
C ASN A 440 -32.82 -9.30 7.77
N ARG A 441 -32.64 -8.10 7.22
CA ARG A 441 -33.36 -6.90 7.69
C ARG A 441 -34.89 -7.00 7.53
N THR A 442 -35.38 -7.83 6.60
CA THR A 442 -36.82 -8.06 6.45
C THR A 442 -37.39 -8.97 7.55
N THR A 443 -36.55 -9.78 8.19
CA THR A 443 -36.88 -10.54 9.39
C THR A 443 -36.48 -9.71 10.60
N ARG A 444 -37.43 -9.20 11.41
CA ARG A 444 -37.25 -8.21 12.51
C ARG A 444 -36.25 -8.57 13.65
N VAL A 445 -35.07 -9.09 13.37
CA VAL A 445 -34.01 -9.33 14.33
C VAL A 445 -33.01 -8.18 14.20
N PRO A 446 -32.76 -7.39 15.26
CA PRO A 446 -31.76 -6.32 15.22
C PRO A 446 -30.39 -6.91 14.87
N LEU A 447 -29.74 -6.35 13.85
CA LEU A 447 -28.33 -6.66 13.58
C LEU A 447 -27.48 -6.07 14.71
N ALA A 448 -26.39 -6.75 15.09
CA ALA A 448 -25.32 -6.16 15.89
C ALA A 448 -24.88 -4.84 15.24
N SER A 449 -24.54 -3.85 16.06
CA SER A 449 -24.26 -2.50 15.56
C SER A 449 -23.03 -2.51 14.63
N GLU A 450 -22.94 -1.59 13.67
CA GLU A 450 -21.73 -1.45 12.82
C GLU A 450 -20.45 -1.26 13.66
N ALA A 451 -20.56 -0.72 14.87
CA ALA A 451 -19.47 -0.60 15.83
C ALA A 451 -18.99 -1.94 16.41
N ASP A 452 -19.74 -3.03 16.25
CA ASP A 452 -19.33 -4.39 16.62
C ASP A 452 -18.64 -5.13 15.46
N LEU A 453 -18.63 -4.56 14.25
CA LEU A 453 -18.02 -5.15 13.04
C LEU A 453 -16.61 -4.60 12.74
N TYR A 454 -16.15 -3.61 13.50
CA TYR A 454 -14.81 -3.03 13.46
C TYR A 454 -14.19 -3.08 14.86
#